data_AF-A0A1F5B7N9-F1
#
_entry.id   AF-A0A1F5B7N9-F1
#
_cell.length_a   1.000
_cell.length_b   1.000
_cell.length_c   1.000
_cell.angle_alpha   90.00
_cell.angle_beta   90.00
_cell.angle_gamma   90.00
#
_symmetry.space_group_name_H-M   'P 1'
#
loop_
_entity.id
_entity.type
_entity.pdbx_description
1 polymer ?
#
loop_
_entity_poly.entity_id
_entity_poly.type
_entity_poly.pdbx_seq_one_letter_code
_entity_poly.pdbx_strand_id
1 'polypeptide(L)'
;MKFVADLHIHSKFSRATSRDMVLDSLAPWARVKGISLLATGDFTHPEWLFLMKEKLEPMGNGFLRLKNGTTLLEAPPFKGLPVLSRQVAFILSSELSFIYSKGGKVRKVHVMLLAPDFESVERVNSRLQAVGNLGSDGRPILGLDVRLFCRMVAEAAPRAVVIPSHIWTPWFSLFGANSGFDAIEECFEEMTPSIFALETGLSSDPPMNGRLSALDRFALVSNSDAHSPSKIGREANVFDTEFSYRGLIDALRTNDPSKFLYTIEFFPEEGKYHYDGHRKCGVVCSPRESLKTGDLCPKCGKKLTIGVLHRVEELADRESGESRPGRVPYKHLIPLNEIIAEALGKTPECQGVWDLYFRFIREFGDEHAILTQVPVADLARISPDRVAAAVDRMRKGQVHILPGHDGEYGTVRIFDEEPAADSCASQLSLF
;
A
#
# COMPACT_ATOMS: atom_id res chain seq x y z
N MET A 1 3.52 19.47 -11.30
CA MET A 1 2.08 19.14 -11.37
C MET A 1 1.78 18.24 -10.19
N LYS A 2 0.74 18.56 -9.41
CA LYS A 2 0.34 17.74 -8.27
C LYS A 2 -0.44 16.49 -8.71
N PHE A 3 -0.05 15.31 -8.24
CA PHE A 3 -0.77 14.07 -8.51
C PHE A 3 -0.62 13.03 -7.39
N VAL A 4 -1.62 12.15 -7.28
CA VAL A 4 -1.60 10.99 -6.36
C VAL A 4 -1.24 9.75 -7.16
N ALA A 5 -0.32 8.94 -6.63
CA ALA A 5 0.15 7.72 -7.25
C ALA A 5 0.13 6.53 -6.28
N ASP A 6 -0.44 5.43 -6.74
CA ASP A 6 -0.41 4.13 -6.06
C ASP A 6 0.38 3.16 -6.94
N LEU A 7 1.58 2.79 -6.50
CA LEU A 7 2.60 2.13 -7.33
C LEU A 7 2.63 0.61 -7.16
N HIS A 8 1.82 0.07 -6.23
CA HIS A 8 1.82 -1.35 -5.92
C HIS A 8 0.38 -1.87 -5.77
N ILE A 9 -0.06 -2.64 -6.76
CA ILE A 9 -1.32 -3.38 -6.76
C ILE A 9 -1.11 -4.73 -7.43
N HIS A 10 -2.10 -5.61 -7.32
CA HIS A 10 -2.13 -6.88 -8.04
C HIS A 10 -3.21 -6.95 -9.11
N SER A 11 -2.98 -7.77 -10.13
CA SER A 11 -3.97 -8.13 -11.13
C SER A 11 -4.81 -9.32 -10.68
N LYS A 12 -5.88 -9.62 -11.42
CA LYS A 12 -6.69 -10.85 -11.22
C LYS A 12 -5.90 -12.17 -11.30
N PHE A 13 -4.65 -12.16 -11.74
CA PHE A 13 -3.79 -13.34 -11.84
C PHE A 13 -3.01 -13.64 -10.55
N SER A 14 -2.98 -12.71 -9.60
CA SER A 14 -2.41 -12.95 -8.28
C SER A 14 -3.36 -13.74 -7.39
N ARG A 15 -2.81 -14.55 -6.48
CA ARG A 15 -3.62 -15.29 -5.49
C ARG A 15 -4.39 -14.34 -4.57
N ALA A 16 -5.54 -14.82 -4.08
CA ALA A 16 -6.43 -14.09 -3.18
C ALA A 16 -6.83 -12.68 -3.68
N THR A 17 -6.83 -12.50 -5.01
CA THR A 17 -7.14 -11.22 -5.66
C THR A 17 -8.48 -11.30 -6.38
N SER A 18 -9.26 -10.22 -6.33
CA SER A 18 -10.55 -10.14 -7.01
C SER A 18 -10.41 -10.34 -8.51
N ARG A 19 -11.39 -11.03 -9.12
CA ARG A 19 -11.51 -11.16 -10.58
C ARG A 19 -11.69 -9.82 -11.27
N ASP A 20 -12.15 -8.82 -10.53
CA ASP A 20 -12.37 -7.45 -11.01
C ASP A 20 -11.08 -6.61 -11.00
N MET A 21 -9.93 -7.16 -10.58
CA MET A 21 -8.63 -6.51 -10.73
C MET A 21 -8.16 -6.55 -12.20
N VAL A 22 -8.91 -5.85 -13.04
CA VAL A 22 -8.67 -5.65 -14.47
C VAL A 22 -8.64 -4.15 -14.78
N LEU A 23 -7.91 -3.75 -15.82
CA LEU A 23 -7.67 -2.34 -16.14
C LEU A 23 -8.97 -1.53 -16.33
N ASP A 24 -9.98 -2.15 -16.94
CA ASP A 24 -11.27 -1.49 -17.18
C ASP A 24 -11.99 -1.14 -15.87
N SER A 25 -11.89 -1.98 -14.85
CA SER A 25 -12.48 -1.76 -13.52
C SER A 25 -11.60 -0.85 -12.66
N LEU A 26 -10.28 -0.97 -12.77
CA LEU A 26 -9.33 -0.16 -12.00
C LEU A 26 -9.39 1.32 -12.38
N ALA A 27 -9.52 1.64 -13.66
CA ALA A 27 -9.53 3.04 -14.12
C ALA A 27 -10.68 3.90 -13.53
N PRO A 28 -11.96 3.47 -13.51
CA PRO A 28 -13.02 4.23 -12.86
C PRO A 28 -12.85 4.30 -11.34
N TRP A 29 -12.38 3.22 -10.70
CA TRP A 29 -12.05 3.28 -9.27
C TRP A 29 -10.93 4.28 -8.97
N ALA A 30 -9.88 4.34 -9.79
CA ALA A 30 -8.79 5.31 -9.64
C ALA A 30 -9.31 6.74 -9.70
N ARG A 31 -10.26 7.04 -10.59
CA ARG A 31 -10.91 8.36 -10.66
C ARG A 31 -11.64 8.70 -9.36
N VAL A 32 -12.43 7.77 -8.85
CA VAL A 32 -13.24 7.95 -7.64
C VAL A 32 -12.37 8.05 -6.39
N LYS A 33 -11.29 7.29 -6.32
CA LYS A 33 -10.30 7.35 -5.24
C LYS A 33 -9.40 8.59 -5.32
N GLY A 34 -9.34 9.19 -6.51
CA GLY A 34 -8.55 10.38 -6.78
C GLY A 34 -7.10 10.12 -7.18
N ILE A 35 -6.80 8.90 -7.60
CA ILE A 35 -5.49 8.45 -8.07
C ILE A 35 -5.31 8.84 -9.54
N SER A 36 -4.20 9.53 -9.84
CA SER A 36 -3.88 9.95 -11.22
C SER A 36 -2.91 9.00 -11.90
N LEU A 37 -2.04 8.35 -11.13
CA LEU A 37 -1.12 7.33 -11.62
C LEU A 37 -1.32 6.03 -10.84
N LEU A 38 -1.70 4.96 -11.52
CA LEU A 38 -1.93 3.66 -10.90
C LEU A 38 -0.96 2.63 -11.48
N ALA A 39 -0.39 1.78 -10.64
CA ALA A 39 0.35 0.62 -11.10
C ALA A 39 -0.53 -0.32 -11.93
N THR A 40 0.09 -1.00 -12.90
CA THR A 40 -0.59 -2.08 -13.62
C THR A 40 -0.71 -3.37 -12.80
N GLY A 41 0.26 -3.59 -11.89
CA GLY A 41 0.49 -4.88 -11.24
C GLY A 41 0.99 -5.94 -12.22
N ASP A 42 1.69 -6.94 -11.68
CA ASP A 42 1.92 -8.27 -12.25
C ASP A 42 2.40 -8.35 -13.72
N PHE A 43 3.17 -7.38 -14.23
CA PHE A 43 3.56 -7.39 -15.66
C PHE A 43 4.41 -8.60 -16.07
N THR A 44 4.96 -9.35 -15.10
CA THR A 44 5.69 -10.58 -15.37
C THR A 44 4.78 -11.71 -15.84
N HIS A 45 3.48 -11.67 -15.49
CA HIS A 45 2.53 -12.69 -15.87
C HIS A 45 2.22 -12.59 -17.38
N PRO A 46 2.46 -13.65 -18.17
CA PRO A 46 2.42 -13.58 -19.64
C PRO A 46 1.01 -13.22 -20.18
N GLU A 47 -0.05 -13.79 -19.61
CA GLU A 47 -1.42 -13.46 -20.03
C GLU A 47 -1.80 -12.03 -19.64
N TRP A 48 -1.30 -11.54 -18.51
CA TRP A 48 -1.58 -10.16 -18.08
C TRP A 48 -0.85 -9.17 -18.98
N LEU A 49 0.42 -9.45 -19.29
CA LEU A 49 1.21 -8.66 -20.22
C LEU A 49 0.55 -8.55 -21.60
N PHE A 50 0.01 -9.65 -22.12
CA PHE A 50 -0.76 -9.65 -23.35
C PHE A 50 -1.97 -8.71 -23.26
N LEU A 51 -2.81 -8.87 -22.22
CA LEU A 51 -4.00 -8.04 -22.01
C LEU A 51 -3.66 -6.55 -21.83
N MET A 52 -2.56 -6.24 -21.16
CA MET A 52 -2.08 -4.87 -21.00
C MET A 52 -1.70 -4.24 -22.35
N LYS A 53 -0.95 -4.95 -23.21
CA LYS A 53 -0.60 -4.43 -24.54
C LYS A 53 -1.81 -4.25 -25.45
N GLU A 54 -2.82 -5.10 -25.29
CA GLU A 54 -4.09 -4.97 -26.00
C GLU A 54 -4.86 -3.71 -25.56
N LYS A 55 -4.87 -3.40 -24.26
CA LYS A 55 -5.71 -2.33 -23.69
C LYS A 55 -5.01 -0.99 -23.49
N LEU A 56 -3.70 -0.97 -23.34
CA LEU A 56 -2.92 0.22 -23.01
C LEU A 56 -2.13 0.74 -24.22
N GLU A 57 -1.98 2.05 -24.29
CA GLU A 57 -1.10 2.73 -25.24
C GLU A 57 -0.16 3.71 -24.53
N PRO A 58 1.08 3.91 -25.03
CA PRO A 58 2.01 4.88 -24.46
C PRO A 58 1.54 6.32 -24.58
N MET A 59 1.79 7.12 -23.54
CA MET A 59 1.59 8.57 -23.53
C MET A 59 2.84 9.35 -24.00
N GLY A 60 3.95 8.67 -24.29
CA GLY A 60 5.21 9.29 -24.72
C GLY A 60 6.13 9.78 -23.59
N ASN A 61 5.69 9.68 -22.34
CA ASN A 61 6.39 10.14 -21.13
C ASN A 61 6.74 8.99 -20.15
N GLY A 62 6.65 7.74 -20.61
CA GLY A 62 6.85 6.53 -19.80
C GLY A 62 5.61 6.08 -19.01
N PHE A 63 4.49 6.79 -19.11
CA PHE A 63 3.19 6.33 -18.62
C PHE A 63 2.32 5.82 -19.77
N LEU A 64 1.27 5.08 -19.40
CA LEU A 64 0.32 4.44 -20.30
C LEU A 64 -1.10 4.96 -20.05
N ARG A 65 -1.98 4.85 -21.03
CA ARG A 65 -3.42 5.11 -20.87
C ARG A 65 -4.24 4.02 -21.57
N LEU A 66 -5.50 3.87 -21.18
CA LEU A 66 -6.43 2.98 -21.88
C LEU A 66 -6.71 3.52 -23.30
N LYS A 67 -6.58 2.67 -24.32
CA LYS A 67 -6.82 3.01 -25.75
C LYS A 67 -8.22 3.59 -25.99
N ASN A 68 -9.23 3.00 -25.34
CA ASN A 68 -10.63 3.41 -25.48
C ASN A 68 -11.09 4.35 -24.36
N GLY A 69 -10.16 4.93 -23.59
CA GLY A 69 -10.49 5.69 -22.39
C GLY A 69 -11.16 4.83 -21.31
N THR A 70 -12.09 5.43 -20.55
CA THR A 70 -12.76 4.82 -19.39
C THR A 70 -14.23 4.55 -19.69
N THR A 71 -14.51 3.60 -20.58
CA THR A 71 -15.87 3.26 -21.04
C THR A 71 -16.81 2.80 -19.90
N LEU A 72 -16.28 2.20 -18.82
CA LEU A 72 -17.09 1.75 -17.68
C LEU A 72 -17.64 2.87 -16.79
N LEU A 73 -17.29 4.15 -17.02
CA LEU A 73 -17.91 5.26 -16.28
C LEU A 73 -19.40 5.44 -16.57
N GLU A 74 -19.90 4.86 -17.66
CA GLU A 74 -21.31 4.94 -18.01
C GLU A 74 -22.18 3.87 -17.32
N ALA A 75 -21.55 2.93 -16.61
CA ALA A 75 -22.23 1.88 -15.85
C ALA A 75 -22.35 2.24 -14.35
N PRO A 76 -23.42 1.82 -13.66
CA PRO A 76 -23.49 1.90 -12.20
C PRO A 76 -22.30 1.16 -11.54
N PRO A 77 -21.77 1.66 -10.39
CA PRO A 77 -22.21 2.84 -9.65
C PRO A 77 -21.60 4.16 -10.16
N PHE A 78 -20.76 4.12 -11.20
CA PHE A 78 -20.03 5.30 -11.71
C PHE A 78 -20.86 6.22 -12.62
N LYS A 79 -22.02 5.72 -13.09
CA LYS A 79 -22.91 6.45 -13.98
C LYS A 79 -23.32 7.81 -13.38
N GLY A 80 -23.05 8.88 -14.12
CA GLY A 80 -23.42 10.25 -13.73
C GLY A 80 -22.49 10.88 -12.70
N LEU A 81 -21.34 10.29 -12.41
CA LEU A 81 -20.28 10.96 -11.64
C LEU A 81 -19.69 12.13 -12.45
N PRO A 82 -19.25 13.22 -11.78
CA PRO A 82 -18.68 14.37 -12.46
C PRO A 82 -17.44 13.96 -13.27
N VAL A 83 -17.28 14.56 -14.45
CA VAL A 83 -16.05 14.40 -15.25
C VAL A 83 -14.94 15.18 -14.56
N LEU A 84 -14.13 14.46 -13.79
CA LEU A 84 -12.93 15.02 -13.21
C LEU A 84 -11.92 15.28 -14.33
N SER A 85 -11.31 16.47 -14.34
CA SER A 85 -10.28 16.85 -15.30
C SER A 85 -8.99 16.01 -15.18
N ARG A 86 -8.88 15.18 -14.13
CA ARG A 86 -7.73 14.29 -13.90
C ARG A 86 -7.75 13.13 -14.91
N GLN A 87 -6.66 12.95 -15.63
CA GLN A 87 -6.44 11.76 -16.42
C GLN A 87 -5.91 10.64 -15.52
N VAL A 88 -6.45 9.43 -15.66
CA VAL A 88 -5.86 8.22 -15.05
C VAL A 88 -4.85 7.67 -16.04
N ALA A 89 -3.59 7.62 -15.60
CA ALA A 89 -2.50 6.97 -16.29
C ALA A 89 -2.05 5.72 -15.52
N PHE A 90 -1.36 4.83 -16.22
CA PHE A 90 -0.80 3.62 -15.67
C PHE A 90 0.73 3.62 -15.75
N ILE A 91 1.38 3.06 -14.73
CA ILE A 91 2.81 2.75 -14.72
C ILE A 91 3.00 1.23 -14.67
N LEU A 92 3.92 0.71 -15.48
CA LEU A 92 4.25 -0.71 -15.48
C LEU A 92 4.92 -1.06 -14.15
N SER A 93 4.23 -1.85 -13.34
CA SER A 93 4.70 -2.35 -12.04
C SER A 93 4.48 -3.86 -11.93
N SER A 94 5.36 -4.54 -11.22
CA SER A 94 5.20 -5.96 -10.85
C SER A 94 5.87 -6.21 -9.52
N GLU A 95 5.23 -6.98 -8.65
CA GLU A 95 5.87 -7.54 -7.47
C GLU A 95 6.40 -8.95 -7.78
N LEU A 96 7.59 -9.27 -7.27
CA LEU A 96 8.17 -10.59 -7.35
C LEU A 96 8.54 -11.09 -5.96
N SER A 97 8.31 -12.37 -5.70
CA SER A 97 8.65 -13.02 -4.44
C SER A 97 9.93 -13.83 -4.56
N PHE A 98 10.91 -13.57 -3.70
CA PHE A 98 12.20 -14.25 -3.70
C PHE A 98 12.33 -15.13 -2.47
N ILE A 99 12.56 -16.43 -2.66
CA ILE A 99 12.78 -17.40 -1.59
C ILE A 99 14.09 -18.13 -1.83
N TYR A 100 15.13 -17.83 -1.05
CA TYR A 100 16.47 -18.35 -1.27
C TYR A 100 17.27 -18.43 0.03
N SER A 101 18.34 -19.23 0.06
CA SER A 101 19.22 -19.35 1.22
C SER A 101 20.33 -18.30 1.17
N LYS A 102 20.51 -17.54 2.25
CA LYS A 102 21.60 -16.56 2.39
C LYS A 102 21.94 -16.32 3.85
N GLY A 103 23.24 -16.25 4.18
CA GLY A 103 23.71 -16.08 5.56
C GLY A 103 23.25 -17.21 6.50
N GLY A 104 23.18 -18.46 5.99
CA GLY A 104 22.75 -19.63 6.78
C GLY A 104 21.25 -19.71 7.10
N LYS A 105 20.42 -18.79 6.57
CA LYS A 105 18.97 -18.76 6.77
C LYS A 105 18.23 -18.80 5.43
N VAL A 106 16.99 -19.30 5.44
CA VAL A 106 16.06 -19.12 4.32
C VAL A 106 15.48 -17.71 4.40
N ARG A 107 15.72 -16.91 3.37
CA ARG A 107 15.24 -15.55 3.21
C ARG A 107 14.01 -15.54 2.33
N LYS A 108 13.05 -14.69 2.68
CA LYS A 108 11.83 -14.44 1.90
C LYS A 108 11.67 -12.94 1.78
N VAL A 109 11.74 -12.41 0.57
CA VAL A 109 11.69 -10.97 0.32
C VAL A 109 10.85 -10.71 -0.91
N HIS A 110 9.92 -9.77 -0.82
CA HIS A 110 9.27 -9.22 -1.98
C HIS A 110 9.93 -7.92 -2.42
N VAL A 111 9.96 -7.71 -3.74
CA VAL A 111 10.38 -6.45 -4.33
C VAL A 111 9.44 -6.10 -5.46
N MET A 112 9.12 -4.82 -5.54
CA MET A 112 8.43 -4.19 -6.63
C MET A 112 9.43 -3.74 -7.69
N LEU A 113 9.07 -3.90 -8.96
CA LEU A 113 9.82 -3.43 -10.11
C LEU A 113 8.95 -2.46 -10.92
N LEU A 114 9.42 -1.23 -11.09
CA LEU A 114 8.81 -0.23 -11.97
C LEU A 114 9.57 -0.17 -13.30
N ALA A 115 8.86 -0.29 -14.42
CA ALA A 115 9.45 -0.27 -15.75
C ALA A 115 8.98 0.94 -16.58
N PRO A 116 9.85 1.52 -17.44
CA PRO A 116 9.51 2.71 -18.23
C PRO A 116 8.65 2.43 -19.47
N ASP A 117 8.70 1.20 -19.99
CA ASP A 117 8.10 0.82 -21.27
C ASP A 117 7.97 -0.71 -21.41
N PHE A 118 7.13 -1.15 -22.35
CA PHE A 118 6.91 -2.58 -22.62
C PHE A 118 8.16 -3.28 -23.15
N GLU A 119 9.04 -2.59 -23.87
CA GLU A 119 10.28 -3.14 -24.42
C GLU A 119 11.23 -3.56 -23.28
N SER A 120 11.34 -2.72 -22.25
CA SER A 120 12.09 -3.02 -21.02
C SER A 120 11.47 -4.19 -20.27
N VAL A 121 10.13 -4.24 -20.17
CA VAL A 121 9.41 -5.37 -19.56
C VAL A 121 9.69 -6.67 -20.31
N GLU A 122 9.65 -6.68 -21.64
CA GLU A 122 9.95 -7.87 -22.45
C GLU A 122 11.37 -8.37 -22.19
N ARG A 123 12.37 -7.49 -22.22
CA ARG A 123 13.77 -7.86 -21.95
C ARG A 123 13.93 -8.47 -20.56
N VAL A 124 13.32 -7.88 -19.53
CA VAL A 124 13.37 -8.40 -18.16
C VAL A 124 12.66 -9.76 -18.07
N ASN A 125 11.44 -9.86 -18.60
CA ASN A 125 10.67 -11.11 -18.57
C ASN A 125 11.40 -12.25 -19.30
N SER A 126 12.03 -12.00 -20.44
CA SER A 126 12.82 -13.02 -21.14
C SER A 126 13.96 -13.58 -20.29
N ARG A 127 14.59 -12.75 -19.45
CA ARG A 127 15.64 -13.20 -18.52
C ARG A 127 15.05 -13.97 -17.34
N LEU A 128 13.94 -13.49 -16.77
CA LEU A 128 13.28 -14.12 -15.63
C LEU A 128 12.66 -15.49 -15.97
N GLN A 129 12.16 -15.68 -17.19
CA GLN A 129 11.64 -16.97 -17.67
C GLN A 129 12.67 -18.09 -17.62
N ALA A 130 13.97 -17.76 -17.71
CA ALA A 130 15.05 -18.74 -17.58
C ALA A 130 15.31 -19.16 -16.12
N VAL A 131 14.76 -18.43 -15.14
CA VAL A 131 14.97 -18.63 -13.71
C VAL A 131 13.79 -19.36 -13.04
N GLY A 132 12.57 -19.07 -13.48
CA GLY A 132 11.38 -19.65 -12.86
C GLY A 132 10.10 -19.46 -13.68
N ASN A 133 9.00 -20.03 -13.18
CA ASN A 133 7.71 -19.96 -13.84
C ASN A 133 7.03 -18.62 -13.55
N LEU A 134 6.89 -17.77 -14.58
CA LEU A 134 6.21 -16.48 -14.46
C LEU A 134 4.68 -16.57 -14.62
N GLY A 135 4.15 -17.71 -15.07
CA GLY A 135 2.73 -17.90 -15.36
C GLY A 135 1.93 -18.59 -14.25
N SER A 136 2.53 -18.93 -13.12
CA SER A 136 1.84 -19.63 -12.03
C SER A 136 1.04 -18.71 -11.10
N ASP A 137 1.42 -17.44 -11.02
CA ASP A 137 0.86 -16.43 -10.13
C ASP A 137 1.21 -15.05 -10.71
N GLY A 138 0.37 -14.05 -10.49
CA GLY A 138 0.68 -12.66 -10.81
C GLY A 138 1.94 -12.14 -10.10
N ARG A 139 2.21 -12.65 -8.88
CA ARG A 139 3.47 -12.53 -8.17
C ARG A 139 4.26 -13.84 -8.24
N PRO A 140 5.15 -14.00 -9.24
CA PRO A 140 5.94 -15.23 -9.35
C PRO A 140 6.89 -15.39 -8.16
N ILE A 141 7.07 -16.64 -7.73
CA ILE A 141 8.03 -17.02 -6.68
C ILE A 141 9.30 -17.55 -7.33
N LEU A 142 10.43 -16.91 -7.06
CA LEU A 142 11.72 -17.22 -7.66
C LEU A 142 12.71 -17.68 -6.59
N GLY A 143 13.39 -18.80 -6.86
CA GLY A 143 14.51 -19.31 -6.07
C GLY A 143 15.82 -18.56 -6.32
N LEU A 144 15.77 -17.22 -6.45
CA LEU A 144 16.88 -16.39 -6.89
C LEU A 144 17.29 -15.43 -5.78
N ASP A 145 18.60 -15.22 -5.62
CA ASP A 145 19.11 -14.14 -4.76
C ASP A 145 18.70 -12.78 -5.34
N VAL A 146 18.05 -11.94 -4.53
CA VAL A 146 17.51 -10.65 -4.99
C VAL A 146 18.60 -9.71 -5.52
N ARG A 147 19.86 -9.86 -5.06
CA ARG A 147 21.02 -9.14 -5.61
C ARG A 147 21.24 -9.48 -7.08
N LEU A 148 21.15 -10.76 -7.45
CA LEU A 148 21.28 -11.22 -8.84
C LEU A 148 20.12 -10.72 -9.70
N PHE A 149 18.91 -10.66 -9.12
CA PHE A 149 17.77 -10.02 -9.76
C PHE A 149 18.04 -8.54 -10.04
N CYS A 150 18.52 -7.77 -9.06
CA CYS A 150 18.84 -6.36 -9.25
C CYS A 150 19.87 -6.15 -10.36
N ARG A 151 20.92 -6.98 -10.41
CA ARG A 151 21.92 -6.96 -11.48
C ARG A 151 21.31 -7.25 -12.86
N MET A 152 20.47 -8.29 -12.94
CA MET A 152 19.76 -8.64 -14.17
C MET A 152 18.87 -7.49 -14.66
N VAL A 153 18.14 -6.83 -13.76
CA VAL A 153 17.32 -5.66 -14.08
C VAL A 153 18.20 -4.50 -14.57
N ALA A 154 19.30 -4.19 -13.88
CA ALA A 154 20.21 -3.11 -14.27
C ALA A 154 20.81 -3.33 -15.68
N GLU A 155 21.10 -4.57 -16.06
CA GLU A 155 21.61 -4.93 -17.39
C GLU A 155 20.51 -4.91 -18.46
N ALA A 156 19.34 -5.48 -18.17
CA ALA A 156 18.26 -5.65 -19.15
C ALA A 156 17.41 -4.37 -19.35
N ALA A 157 17.27 -3.57 -18.31
CA ALA A 157 16.44 -2.36 -18.29
C ALA A 157 17.04 -1.31 -17.33
N PRO A 158 18.10 -0.58 -17.74
CA PRO A 158 18.83 0.35 -16.86
C PRO A 158 18.00 1.48 -16.24
N ARG A 159 16.84 1.79 -16.84
CA ARG A 159 15.91 2.81 -16.33
C ARG A 159 14.88 2.24 -15.35
N ALA A 160 14.74 0.92 -15.27
CA ALA A 160 13.80 0.29 -14.34
C ALA A 160 14.28 0.45 -12.90
N VAL A 161 13.34 0.46 -11.97
CA VAL A 161 13.58 0.77 -10.56
C VAL A 161 13.07 -0.37 -9.68
N VAL A 162 13.96 -0.89 -8.84
CA VAL A 162 13.64 -1.90 -7.83
C VAL A 162 13.37 -1.20 -6.50
N ILE A 163 12.24 -1.53 -5.88
CA ILE A 163 11.82 -1.02 -4.57
C ILE A 163 11.49 -2.24 -3.70
N PRO A 164 12.19 -2.46 -2.57
CA PRO A 164 11.79 -3.49 -1.60
C PRO A 164 10.37 -3.23 -1.10
N SER A 165 9.49 -4.22 -1.24
CA SER A 165 8.07 -4.10 -0.87
C SER A 165 7.88 -4.22 0.64
N HIS A 166 6.89 -3.50 1.18
CA HIS A 166 6.33 -3.62 2.53
C HIS A 166 7.33 -4.11 3.60
N ILE A 167 8.42 -3.37 3.81
CA ILE A 167 9.70 -3.89 4.35
C ILE A 167 9.65 -4.46 5.79
N TRP A 168 8.54 -4.28 6.51
CA TRP A 168 8.38 -4.70 7.90
C TRP A 168 7.38 -5.84 8.13
N THR A 169 6.61 -6.29 7.12
CA THR A 169 5.64 -7.35 7.37
C THR A 169 6.36 -8.61 7.90
N PRO A 170 5.78 -9.40 8.82
CA PRO A 170 6.54 -10.44 9.54
C PRO A 170 7.14 -11.53 8.65
N TRP A 171 6.61 -11.67 7.44
CA TRP A 171 7.00 -12.65 6.44
C TRP A 171 7.22 -11.94 5.10
N PHE A 172 8.07 -12.48 4.23
CA PHE A 172 8.25 -11.99 2.86
C PHE A 172 8.75 -10.55 2.74
N SER A 173 9.47 -10.04 3.75
CA SER A 173 9.89 -8.64 3.82
C SER A 173 11.34 -8.50 4.22
N LEU A 174 11.92 -7.36 3.83
CA LEU A 174 13.34 -7.06 4.01
C LEU A 174 13.78 -7.17 5.49
N PHE A 175 13.02 -6.58 6.42
CA PHE A 175 13.30 -6.59 7.86
C PHE A 175 12.35 -7.48 8.66
N GLY A 176 11.51 -8.29 7.98
CA GLY A 176 10.47 -9.09 8.64
C GLY A 176 11.03 -10.02 9.73
N ALA A 177 10.33 -10.11 10.87
CA ALA A 177 10.81 -10.78 12.08
C ALA A 177 11.22 -12.26 11.89
N ASN A 178 10.64 -12.96 10.92
CA ASN A 178 10.86 -14.42 10.76
C ASN A 178 11.93 -14.79 9.72
N SER A 179 12.16 -13.95 8.71
CA SER A 179 13.04 -14.27 7.57
C SER A 179 13.86 -13.10 7.04
N GLY A 180 13.66 -11.91 7.59
CA GLY A 180 14.29 -10.66 7.17
C GLY A 180 15.73 -10.52 7.63
N PHE A 181 16.44 -9.61 6.99
CA PHE A 181 17.81 -9.19 7.29
C PHE A 181 17.82 -8.16 8.43
N ASP A 182 19.01 -7.89 8.97
CA ASP A 182 19.22 -6.86 9.99
C ASP A 182 19.74 -5.54 9.35
N ALA A 183 20.30 -5.62 8.13
CA ALA A 183 20.71 -4.47 7.34
C ALA A 183 20.41 -4.66 5.84
N ILE A 184 20.20 -3.53 5.14
CA ILE A 184 19.88 -3.52 3.69
C ILE A 184 21.03 -4.10 2.87
N GLU A 185 22.26 -3.78 3.29
CA GLU A 185 23.51 -4.23 2.68
C GLU A 185 23.65 -5.75 2.69
N GLU A 186 23.08 -6.46 3.67
CA GLU A 186 23.09 -7.92 3.70
C GLU A 186 22.21 -8.52 2.61
N CYS A 187 21.15 -7.82 2.22
CA CYS A 187 20.21 -8.25 1.21
C CYS A 187 20.77 -7.97 -0.19
N PHE A 188 21.15 -6.71 -0.45
CA PHE A 188 21.49 -6.24 -1.80
C PHE A 188 22.99 -6.18 -2.09
N GLU A 189 23.88 -6.26 -1.09
CA GLU A 189 25.34 -6.22 -1.24
C GLU A 189 25.80 -5.08 -2.18
N GLU A 190 26.57 -5.37 -3.23
CA GLU A 190 27.05 -4.38 -4.19
C GLU A 190 25.94 -3.68 -4.98
N MET A 191 24.72 -4.22 -4.98
CA MET A 191 23.56 -3.60 -5.61
C MET A 191 22.85 -2.59 -4.71
N THR A 192 23.22 -2.47 -3.43
CA THR A 192 22.62 -1.50 -2.50
C THR A 192 22.56 -0.06 -3.04
N PRO A 193 23.59 0.49 -3.73
CA PRO A 193 23.52 1.83 -4.32
C PRO A 193 22.45 2.02 -5.40
N SER A 194 21.88 0.94 -5.94
CA SER A 194 20.77 1.00 -6.91
C SER A 194 19.40 1.18 -6.24
N ILE A 195 19.31 0.94 -4.92
CA ILE A 195 18.10 1.09 -4.13
C ILE A 195 18.09 2.50 -3.52
N PHE A 196 17.08 3.29 -3.85
CA PHE A 196 16.91 4.65 -3.33
C PHE A 196 15.51 4.90 -2.74
N ALA A 197 14.62 3.91 -2.81
CA ALA A 197 13.31 3.95 -2.19
C ALA A 197 12.97 2.61 -1.55
N LEU A 198 12.15 2.65 -0.50
CA LEU A 198 11.65 1.50 0.26
C LEU A 198 10.14 1.67 0.46
N GLU A 199 9.37 0.59 0.32
CA GLU A 199 7.94 0.64 0.61
C GLU A 199 7.67 0.30 2.09
N THR A 200 6.98 1.19 2.79
CA THR A 200 6.59 1.01 4.20
C THR A 200 5.63 -0.17 4.36
N GLY A 201 4.56 -0.15 3.55
CA GLY A 201 3.46 -1.10 3.55
C GLY A 201 2.59 -1.06 4.80
N LEU A 202 1.41 -1.68 4.72
CA LEU A 202 0.31 -1.62 5.69
C LEU A 202 0.62 -1.99 7.16
N SER A 203 1.81 -2.47 7.46
CA SER A 203 2.23 -2.87 8.81
C SER A 203 3.21 -1.89 9.45
N SER A 204 3.62 -0.83 8.73
CA SER A 204 4.48 0.22 9.27
C SER A 204 4.19 1.56 8.63
N ASP A 205 4.60 2.63 9.28
CA ASP A 205 4.47 3.98 8.76
C ASP A 205 5.80 4.75 8.81
N PRO A 206 5.87 5.98 8.27
CA PRO A 206 7.10 6.77 8.29
C PRO A 206 7.67 7.05 9.69
N PRO A 207 6.86 7.32 10.74
CA PRO A 207 7.34 7.34 12.13
C PRO A 207 8.07 6.08 12.56
N MET A 208 7.50 4.89 12.34
CA MET A 208 8.15 3.62 12.69
C MET A 208 9.50 3.45 11.95
N ASN A 209 9.51 3.74 10.65
CA ASN A 209 10.71 3.66 9.82
C ASN A 209 11.76 4.72 10.20
N GLY A 210 11.32 5.89 10.66
CA GLY A 210 12.18 7.00 11.09
C GLY A 210 13.05 6.66 12.30
N ARG A 211 12.70 5.60 13.04
CA ARG A 211 13.44 5.13 14.21
C ARG A 211 14.75 4.40 13.89
N LEU A 212 14.97 4.04 12.63
CA LEU A 212 16.20 3.41 12.16
C LEU A 212 16.94 4.38 11.23
N SER A 213 18.03 4.98 11.72
CA SER A 213 18.78 6.02 11.00
C SER A 213 19.34 5.56 9.66
N ALA A 214 19.65 4.27 9.52
CA ALA A 214 20.09 3.67 8.26
C ALA A 214 19.07 3.85 7.11
N LEU A 215 17.79 4.07 7.45
CA LEU A 215 16.72 4.29 6.46
C LEU A 215 16.61 5.75 5.99
N ASP A 216 17.32 6.70 6.60
CA ASP A 216 17.22 8.14 6.27
C ASP A 216 17.59 8.49 4.84
N ARG A 217 18.44 7.68 4.21
CA ARG A 217 18.92 7.91 2.84
C ARG A 217 17.93 7.46 1.75
N PHE A 218 16.83 6.82 2.13
CA PHE A 218 15.84 6.29 1.19
C PHE A 218 14.56 7.12 1.20
N ALA A 219 13.94 7.27 0.03
CA ALA A 219 12.55 7.71 -0.04
C ALA A 219 11.64 6.60 0.48
N LEU A 220 10.76 6.95 1.42
CA LEU A 220 9.72 6.03 1.88
C LEU A 220 8.50 6.22 0.99
N VAL A 221 8.12 5.16 0.27
CA VAL A 221 6.87 5.13 -0.50
C VAL A 221 5.84 4.30 0.24
N SER A 222 4.57 4.63 0.03
CA SER A 222 3.43 3.95 0.65
C SER A 222 2.44 3.60 -0.45
N ASN A 223 2.05 2.33 -0.54
CA ASN A 223 1.23 1.82 -1.65
C ASN A 223 0.24 0.78 -1.15
N SER A 224 -0.89 0.66 -1.84
CA SER A 224 -2.03 -0.05 -1.29
C SER A 224 -1.85 -1.56 -1.18
N ASP A 225 -0.98 -2.18 -1.99
CA ASP A 225 -0.96 -3.64 -2.17
C ASP A 225 -2.40 -4.17 -2.40
N ALA A 226 -3.12 -3.48 -3.29
CA ALA A 226 -4.54 -3.72 -3.46
C ALA A 226 -4.81 -5.06 -4.15
N HIS A 227 -5.72 -5.83 -3.55
CA HIS A 227 -6.24 -7.08 -4.06
C HIS A 227 -7.72 -6.95 -4.49
N SER A 228 -8.31 -5.76 -4.39
CA SER A 228 -9.64 -5.45 -4.92
C SER A 228 -9.71 -3.99 -5.38
N PRO A 229 -10.52 -3.67 -6.42
CA PRO A 229 -10.49 -2.33 -7.01
C PRO A 229 -10.89 -1.21 -6.06
N SER A 230 -11.79 -1.49 -5.11
CA SER A 230 -12.23 -0.51 -4.11
C SER A 230 -11.21 -0.22 -3.02
N LYS A 231 -10.14 -1.03 -2.91
CA LYS A 231 -9.08 -0.89 -1.89
C LYS A 231 -7.81 -0.20 -2.42
N ILE A 232 -7.74 0.15 -3.71
CA ILE A 232 -6.64 0.98 -4.24
C ILE A 232 -6.59 2.34 -3.51
N GLY A 233 -5.40 2.89 -3.35
CA GLY A 233 -5.19 4.18 -2.70
C GLY A 233 -5.47 4.25 -1.20
N ARG A 234 -5.70 3.12 -0.51
CA ARG A 234 -5.68 3.08 0.97
C ARG A 234 -4.32 3.49 1.53
N GLU A 235 -3.27 3.26 0.74
CA GLU A 235 -1.94 3.84 0.85
C GLU A 235 -1.55 4.36 -0.53
N ALA A 236 -0.87 5.50 -0.59
CA ALA A 236 -0.48 6.14 -1.84
C ALA A 236 0.57 7.24 -1.59
N ASN A 237 1.06 7.83 -2.68
CA ASN A 237 2.11 8.85 -2.66
C ASN A 237 1.61 10.11 -3.37
N VAL A 238 1.92 11.28 -2.83
CA VAL A 238 1.52 12.56 -3.43
C VAL A 238 2.75 13.32 -3.88
N PHE A 239 2.79 13.62 -5.18
CA PHE A 239 3.91 14.30 -5.82
C PHE A 239 3.51 15.66 -6.35
N ASP A 240 4.48 16.57 -6.48
CA ASP A 240 4.42 17.76 -7.32
C ASP A 240 5.66 17.86 -8.19
N THR A 241 5.63 17.15 -9.32
CA THR A 241 6.75 17.04 -10.25
C THR A 241 6.24 16.99 -11.68
N GLU A 242 7.12 16.80 -12.66
CA GLU A 242 6.72 16.48 -14.03
C GLU A 242 5.89 15.19 -14.01
N PHE A 243 4.71 15.20 -14.63
CA PHE A 243 3.86 14.00 -14.75
C PHE A 243 4.44 13.07 -15.83
N SER A 244 5.56 12.41 -15.51
CA SER A 244 6.28 11.47 -16.36
C SER A 244 7.00 10.43 -15.50
N TYR A 245 7.38 9.30 -16.11
CA TYR A 245 8.19 8.27 -15.42
C TYR A 245 9.47 8.89 -14.87
N ARG A 246 10.14 9.73 -15.67
CA ARG A 246 11.34 10.45 -15.24
C ARG A 246 11.07 11.35 -14.04
N GLY A 247 10.03 12.19 -14.09
CA GLY A 247 9.70 13.11 -13.00
C GLY A 247 9.40 12.40 -11.69
N LEU A 248 8.72 11.25 -11.75
CA LEU A 248 8.46 10.37 -10.61
C LEU A 248 9.77 9.79 -10.04
N ILE A 249 10.59 9.16 -10.88
CA ILE A 249 11.84 8.52 -10.43
C ILE A 249 12.84 9.55 -9.89
N ASP A 250 12.95 10.72 -10.51
CA ASP A 250 13.80 11.82 -10.04
C ASP A 250 13.32 12.34 -8.67
N ALA A 251 12.01 12.46 -8.44
CA ALA A 251 11.46 12.85 -7.13
C ALA A 251 11.79 11.83 -6.03
N LEU A 252 11.66 10.53 -6.32
CA LEU A 252 12.02 9.46 -5.38
C LEU A 252 13.53 9.43 -5.10
N ARG A 253 14.36 9.55 -6.15
CA ARG A 253 15.82 9.49 -6.02
C ARG A 253 16.40 10.68 -5.26
N THR A 254 15.85 11.87 -5.48
CA THR A 254 16.26 13.08 -4.75
C THR A 254 15.67 13.16 -3.34
N ASN A 255 14.58 12.43 -3.09
CA ASN A 255 13.84 12.45 -1.83
C ASN A 255 13.52 13.89 -1.37
N ASP A 256 13.17 14.75 -2.32
CA ASP A 256 12.95 16.18 -2.14
C ASP A 256 11.49 16.46 -1.73
N PRO A 257 11.22 16.97 -0.51
CA PRO A 257 9.86 17.23 -0.04
C PRO A 257 9.08 18.28 -0.85
N SER A 258 9.76 19.08 -1.67
CA SER A 258 9.08 19.99 -2.60
C SER A 258 8.46 19.27 -3.82
N LYS A 259 8.93 18.05 -4.11
CA LYS A 259 8.47 17.22 -5.24
C LYS A 259 7.76 15.95 -4.80
N PHE A 260 8.15 15.36 -3.67
CA PHE A 260 7.46 14.27 -3.01
C PHE A 260 6.80 14.84 -1.74
N LEU A 261 5.55 15.26 -1.88
CA LEU A 261 4.89 16.13 -0.90
C LEU A 261 4.49 15.42 0.38
N TYR A 262 3.94 14.21 0.27
CA TYR A 262 3.61 13.36 1.40
C TYR A 262 3.20 11.96 0.96
N THR A 263 3.25 11.00 1.88
CA THR A 263 2.57 9.71 1.75
C THR A 263 1.19 9.73 2.41
N ILE A 264 0.29 8.92 1.87
CA ILE A 264 -1.01 8.58 2.46
C ILE A 264 -0.81 7.21 3.09
N GLU A 265 -1.05 7.12 4.39
CA GLU A 265 -0.76 5.95 5.20
C GLU A 265 -2.03 5.33 5.74
N PHE A 266 -2.05 4.01 5.82
CA PHE A 266 -2.96 3.26 6.65
C PHE A 266 -2.47 3.30 8.11
N PHE A 267 -3.35 3.05 9.08
CA PHE A 267 -2.93 2.92 10.48
C PHE A 267 -2.30 1.53 10.70
N PRO A 268 -0.97 1.43 10.89
CA PRO A 268 -0.31 0.12 11.02
C PRO A 268 -0.80 -0.68 12.23
N GLU A 269 -1.38 -0.01 13.23
CA GLU A 269 -1.96 -0.59 14.43
C GLU A 269 -3.16 -1.49 14.15
N GLU A 270 -3.87 -1.30 13.04
CA GLU A 270 -4.92 -2.24 12.65
C GLU A 270 -4.34 -3.60 12.24
N GLY A 271 -3.06 -3.68 11.89
CA GLY A 271 -2.40 -4.91 11.49
C GLY A 271 -2.50 -6.03 12.55
N LYS A 272 -2.79 -7.26 12.10
CA LYS A 272 -2.96 -8.45 12.96
C LYS A 272 -1.80 -8.78 13.90
N TYR A 273 -0.62 -8.28 13.55
CA TYR A 273 0.64 -8.57 14.23
C TYR A 273 1.36 -7.26 14.51
N HIS A 274 0.64 -6.18 14.85
CA HIS A 274 1.30 -4.90 15.13
C HIS A 274 2.04 -4.95 16.47
N TYR A 275 1.33 -5.23 17.57
CA TYR A 275 1.88 -5.42 18.91
C TYR A 275 2.17 -6.88 19.21
N ASP A 276 2.96 -7.09 20.28
CA ASP A 276 3.15 -8.42 20.84
C ASP A 276 1.89 -8.86 21.56
N GLY A 277 1.60 -10.16 21.51
CA GLY A 277 0.41 -10.63 22.19
C GLY A 277 0.32 -12.12 22.40
N HIS A 278 -0.67 -12.48 23.20
CA HIS A 278 -1.08 -13.87 23.40
C HIS A 278 -2.61 -13.89 23.49
N ARG A 279 -3.23 -14.08 22.32
CA ARG A 279 -4.67 -14.02 22.07
C ARG A 279 -5.46 -14.88 23.05
N LYS A 280 -4.98 -16.11 23.31
CA LYS A 280 -5.64 -17.05 24.23
C LYS A 280 -5.78 -16.52 25.66
N CYS A 281 -4.91 -15.60 26.07
CA CYS A 281 -4.98 -14.96 27.37
C CYS A 281 -5.52 -13.53 27.32
N GLY A 282 -5.84 -12.98 26.14
CA GLY A 282 -6.18 -11.57 25.95
C GLY A 282 -5.08 -10.65 26.48
N VAL A 283 -3.83 -10.94 26.15
CA VAL A 283 -2.68 -10.10 26.50
C VAL A 283 -2.21 -9.37 25.26
N VAL A 284 -2.11 -8.05 25.37
CA VAL A 284 -1.52 -7.14 24.39
C VAL A 284 -0.41 -6.40 25.10
N CYS A 285 0.79 -6.39 24.52
CA CYS A 285 1.95 -5.73 25.10
C CYS A 285 2.65 -4.90 24.04
N SER A 286 3.04 -3.69 24.41
CA SER A 286 4.06 -2.96 23.65
C SER A 286 5.39 -3.72 23.68
N PRO A 287 6.28 -3.51 22.70
CA PRO A 287 7.59 -4.17 22.68
C PRO A 287 8.43 -3.94 23.95
N ARG A 288 8.34 -2.74 24.54
CA ARG A 288 9.05 -2.42 25.78
C ARG A 288 8.53 -3.17 26.99
N GLU A 289 7.26 -3.61 26.97
CA GLU A 289 6.67 -4.40 28.04
C GLU A 289 7.04 -5.88 27.90
N SER A 290 6.97 -6.43 26.69
CA SER A 290 7.36 -7.82 26.41
C SER A 290 8.85 -8.08 26.64
N LEU A 291 9.73 -7.16 26.24
CA LEU A 291 11.16 -7.26 26.50
C LEU A 291 11.48 -7.36 28.01
N LYS A 292 10.71 -6.68 28.87
CA LYS A 292 10.87 -6.76 30.34
C LYS A 292 10.48 -8.13 30.91
N THR A 293 9.63 -8.89 30.22
CA THR A 293 9.21 -10.22 30.64
C THR A 293 9.94 -11.34 29.88
N GLY A 294 10.97 -11.01 29.10
CA GLY A 294 11.69 -11.97 28.26
C GLY A 294 10.79 -12.61 27.20
N ASP A 295 9.85 -11.84 26.66
CA ASP A 295 8.86 -12.25 25.66
C ASP A 295 7.91 -13.36 26.14
N LEU A 296 7.72 -13.46 27.47
CA LEU A 296 6.80 -14.39 28.09
C LEU A 296 5.50 -13.69 28.48
N CYS A 297 4.39 -14.38 28.21
CA CYS A 297 3.05 -13.96 28.58
C CYS A 297 2.94 -13.85 30.12
N PRO A 298 2.62 -12.68 30.68
CA PRO A 298 2.54 -12.48 32.14
C PRO A 298 1.42 -13.30 32.80
N LYS A 299 0.43 -13.79 32.02
CA LYS A 299 -0.68 -14.61 32.53
C LYS A 299 -0.37 -16.10 32.57
N CYS A 300 0.43 -16.63 31.65
CA CYS A 300 0.61 -18.09 31.52
C CYS A 300 2.05 -18.57 31.34
N GLY A 301 3.03 -17.66 31.21
CA GLY A 301 4.45 -17.98 31.04
C GLY A 301 4.84 -18.54 29.67
N LYS A 302 3.90 -18.69 28.72
CA LYS A 302 4.20 -19.11 27.34
C LYS A 302 4.75 -17.93 26.53
N LYS A 303 5.47 -18.23 25.44
CA LYS A 303 5.98 -17.19 24.53
C LYS A 303 4.84 -16.35 23.94
N LEU A 304 5.08 -15.05 23.86
CA LEU A 304 4.25 -14.12 23.09
C LEU A 304 4.48 -14.34 21.59
N THR A 305 3.46 -14.06 20.79
CA THR A 305 3.63 -13.82 19.36
C THR A 305 4.21 -12.43 19.18
N ILE A 306 5.39 -12.35 18.56
CA ILE A 306 6.12 -11.11 18.35
C ILE A 306 5.53 -10.32 17.18
N GLY A 307 5.23 -9.05 17.41
CA GLY A 307 4.66 -8.12 16.47
C GLY A 307 5.70 -7.38 15.63
N VAL A 308 5.22 -6.64 14.64
CA VAL A 308 6.01 -5.82 13.72
C VAL A 308 6.69 -4.69 14.47
N LEU A 309 5.99 -4.02 15.40
CA LEU A 309 6.57 -2.94 16.17
C LEU A 309 7.74 -3.41 17.04
N HIS A 310 7.72 -4.66 17.50
CA HIS A 310 8.84 -5.23 18.24
C HIS A 310 10.07 -5.37 17.35
N ARG A 311 9.89 -5.88 16.14
CA ARG A 311 11.00 -5.98 15.18
C ARG A 311 11.58 -4.60 14.82
N VAL A 312 10.74 -3.56 14.77
CA VAL A 312 11.21 -2.18 14.67
C VAL A 312 11.99 -1.76 15.92
N GLU A 313 11.48 -2.03 17.13
CA GLU A 313 12.17 -1.72 18.40
C GLU A 313 13.54 -2.40 18.50
N GLU A 314 13.66 -3.65 18.03
CA GLU A 314 14.90 -4.42 18.04
C GLU A 314 16.01 -3.78 17.17
N LEU A 315 15.63 -3.23 16.02
CA LEU A 315 16.57 -2.62 15.08
C LEU A 315 16.75 -1.11 15.28
N ALA A 316 15.80 -0.44 15.93
CA ALA A 316 15.79 1.01 16.08
C ALA A 316 17.02 1.52 16.83
N ASP A 317 17.56 2.64 16.34
CA ASP A 317 18.65 3.39 16.98
C ASP A 317 18.18 4.77 17.49
N ARG A 318 16.87 5.02 17.46
CA ARG A 318 16.20 6.23 17.96
C ARG A 318 14.96 5.91 18.78
N GLU A 319 14.62 6.85 19.67
CA GLU A 319 13.40 6.77 20.47
C GLU A 319 12.13 6.94 19.61
N SER A 320 11.00 6.50 20.15
CA SER A 320 9.71 6.73 19.49
C SER A 320 9.43 8.24 19.34
N GLY A 321 9.04 8.66 18.14
CA GLY A 321 8.81 10.07 17.79
C GLY A 321 10.06 10.82 17.32
N GLU A 322 11.26 10.23 17.43
CA GLU A 322 12.48 10.81 16.86
C GLU A 322 12.63 10.46 15.38
N SER A 323 13.05 11.44 14.59
CA SER A 323 13.19 11.33 13.14
C SER A 323 14.13 12.43 12.63
N ARG A 324 14.77 12.19 11.49
CA ARG A 324 15.56 13.22 10.81
C ARG A 324 14.66 14.39 10.36
N PRO A 325 15.09 15.66 10.54
CA PRO A 325 14.35 16.81 10.03
C PRO A 325 14.30 16.84 8.50
N GLY A 326 13.20 17.38 7.95
CA GLY A 326 13.03 17.56 6.51
C GLY A 326 12.72 16.29 5.73
N ARG A 327 12.22 15.24 6.39
CA ARG A 327 11.63 14.08 5.71
C ARG A 327 10.34 14.47 4.99
N VAL A 328 10.00 13.68 3.96
CA VAL A 328 8.68 13.71 3.32
C VAL A 328 7.60 13.48 4.40
N PRO A 329 6.63 14.40 4.55
CA PRO A 329 5.51 14.25 5.48
C PRO A 329 4.62 13.04 5.16
N TYR A 330 3.68 12.75 6.06
CA TYR A 330 2.69 11.69 5.86
C TYR A 330 1.32 12.11 6.38
N LYS A 331 0.27 11.38 6.00
CA LYS A 331 -1.10 11.53 6.50
C LYS A 331 -1.73 10.17 6.69
N HIS A 332 -2.10 9.81 7.91
CA HIS A 332 -2.96 8.65 8.15
C HIS A 332 -4.38 8.97 7.71
N LEU A 333 -4.95 8.14 6.82
CA LEU A 333 -6.33 8.29 6.35
C LEU A 333 -7.12 7.01 6.61
N ILE A 334 -8.39 7.18 6.99
CA ILE A 334 -9.38 6.10 7.04
C ILE A 334 -10.18 6.15 5.72
N PRO A 335 -10.36 5.02 5.00
CA PRO A 335 -11.18 4.98 3.78
C PRO A 335 -12.57 5.58 3.99
N LEU A 336 -13.07 6.35 3.03
CA LEU A 336 -14.32 7.10 3.20
C LEU A 336 -15.53 6.20 3.48
N ASN A 337 -15.58 5.00 2.89
CA ASN A 337 -16.64 4.03 3.18
C ASN A 337 -16.59 3.54 4.63
N GLU A 338 -15.41 3.43 5.23
CA GLU A 338 -15.24 3.04 6.64
C GLU A 338 -15.64 4.18 7.58
N ILE A 339 -15.27 5.43 7.26
CA ILE A 339 -15.75 6.64 7.95
C ILE A 339 -17.29 6.71 7.93
N ILE A 340 -17.89 6.51 6.75
CA ILE A 340 -19.34 6.53 6.59
C ILE A 340 -20.00 5.39 7.36
N ALA A 341 -19.42 4.19 7.31
CA ALA A 341 -19.93 3.03 8.02
C ALA A 341 -19.97 3.27 9.53
N GLU A 342 -18.89 3.79 10.12
CA GLU A 342 -18.85 4.13 11.54
C GLU A 342 -19.87 5.24 11.88
N ALA A 343 -19.96 6.29 11.06
CA ALA A 343 -20.93 7.35 11.26
C ALA A 343 -22.40 6.90 11.16
N LEU A 344 -22.68 5.82 10.41
CA LEU A 344 -24.00 5.23 10.27
C LEU A 344 -24.27 4.06 11.24
N GLY A 345 -23.26 3.61 11.99
CA GLY A 345 -23.34 2.40 12.80
C GLY A 345 -23.54 1.13 11.97
N LYS A 346 -22.92 1.05 10.79
CA LYS A 346 -23.04 -0.04 9.82
C LYS A 346 -21.68 -0.65 9.50
N THR A 347 -21.67 -1.74 8.73
CA THR A 347 -20.42 -2.27 8.17
C THR A 347 -20.07 -1.57 6.85
N PRO A 348 -18.78 -1.49 6.48
CA PRO A 348 -18.34 -0.82 5.24
C PRO A 348 -18.87 -1.43 3.93
N GLU A 349 -19.39 -2.65 3.98
CA GLU A 349 -19.95 -3.38 2.82
C GLU A 349 -21.43 -3.06 2.58
N CYS A 350 -22.11 -2.42 3.52
CA CYS A 350 -23.53 -2.14 3.44
C CYS A 350 -23.87 -1.27 2.21
N GLN A 351 -24.92 -1.62 1.47
CA GLN A 351 -25.34 -0.84 0.28
C GLN A 351 -25.58 0.63 0.62
N GLY A 352 -26.22 0.94 1.76
CA GLY A 352 -26.46 2.32 2.19
C GLY A 352 -25.18 3.12 2.49
N VAL A 353 -24.08 2.45 2.84
CA VAL A 353 -22.76 3.09 2.97
C VAL A 353 -22.25 3.48 1.59
N TRP A 354 -22.32 2.58 0.61
CA TRP A 354 -21.88 2.84 -0.75
C TRP A 354 -22.76 3.87 -1.49
N ASP A 355 -24.07 3.86 -1.26
CA ASP A 355 -24.98 4.87 -1.81
C ASP A 355 -24.61 6.27 -1.32
N LEU A 356 -24.31 6.41 -0.02
CA LEU A 356 -23.86 7.66 0.57
C LEU A 356 -22.46 8.03 0.08
N TYR A 357 -21.53 7.07 0.03
CA TYR A 357 -20.20 7.26 -0.54
C TYR A 357 -20.28 7.87 -1.94
N PHE A 358 -21.02 7.26 -2.87
CA PHE A 358 -21.15 7.80 -4.24
C PHE A 358 -21.94 9.12 -4.30
N ARG A 359 -22.78 9.43 -3.31
CA ARG A 359 -23.35 10.78 -3.16
C ARG A 359 -22.28 11.82 -2.83
N PHE A 360 -21.37 11.53 -1.90
CA PHE A 360 -20.23 12.41 -1.61
C PHE A 360 -19.32 12.59 -2.83
N ILE A 361 -19.01 11.51 -3.55
CA ILE A 361 -18.21 11.55 -4.79
C ILE A 361 -18.89 12.43 -5.85
N ARG A 362 -20.22 12.35 -6.01
CA ARG A 362 -20.95 13.22 -6.95
C ARG A 362 -20.82 14.70 -6.62
N GLU A 363 -20.92 15.06 -5.35
CA GLU A 363 -20.92 16.46 -4.92
C GLU A 363 -19.50 17.04 -4.89
N PHE A 364 -18.53 16.26 -4.41
CA PHE A 364 -17.19 16.76 -4.07
C PHE A 364 -16.06 16.21 -4.95
N GLY A 365 -16.39 15.33 -5.89
CA GLY A 365 -15.44 14.82 -6.89
C GLY A 365 -14.86 13.47 -6.54
N ASP A 366 -13.88 13.41 -5.62
CA ASP A 366 -13.13 12.19 -5.30
C ASP A 366 -12.84 12.02 -3.81
N GLU A 367 -12.57 10.78 -3.42
CA GLU A 367 -12.30 10.40 -2.03
C GLU A 367 -11.09 11.13 -1.45
N HIS A 368 -9.95 11.17 -2.15
CA HIS A 368 -8.76 11.85 -1.61
C HIS A 368 -9.03 13.34 -1.35
N ALA A 369 -9.74 14.04 -2.23
CA ALA A 369 -10.15 15.42 -1.99
C ALA A 369 -11.10 15.54 -0.79
N ILE A 370 -12.11 14.66 -0.68
CA ILE A 370 -13.03 14.61 0.47
C ILE A 370 -12.28 14.38 1.77
N LEU A 371 -11.29 13.50 1.80
CA LEU A 371 -10.53 13.16 3.00
C LEU A 371 -9.49 14.22 3.37
N THR A 372 -9.00 15.04 2.42
CA THR A 372 -7.83 15.90 2.67
C THR A 372 -8.02 17.40 2.42
N GLN A 373 -8.99 17.82 1.60
CA GLN A 373 -9.06 19.19 1.05
C GLN A 373 -10.42 19.85 1.24
N VAL A 374 -11.52 19.12 1.02
CA VAL A 374 -12.87 19.71 1.07
C VAL A 374 -13.15 20.27 2.47
N PRO A 375 -13.61 21.51 2.61
CA PRO A 375 -13.95 22.10 3.91
C PRO A 375 -15.00 21.27 4.65
N VAL A 376 -14.83 21.11 5.97
CA VAL A 376 -15.75 20.32 6.81
C VAL A 376 -17.17 20.89 6.76
N ALA A 377 -17.31 22.22 6.69
CA ALA A 377 -18.61 22.89 6.56
C ALA A 377 -19.35 22.49 5.27
N ASP A 378 -18.63 22.24 4.17
CA ASP A 378 -19.22 21.78 2.92
C ASP A 378 -19.65 20.32 3.04
N LEU A 379 -18.82 19.46 3.62
CA LEU A 379 -19.16 18.04 3.87
C LEU A 379 -20.44 17.89 4.71
N ALA A 380 -20.64 18.78 5.69
CA ALA A 380 -21.81 18.78 6.56
C ALA A 380 -23.13 19.11 5.83
N ARG A 381 -23.08 19.57 4.58
CA ARG A 381 -24.29 19.77 3.75
C ARG A 381 -24.94 18.45 3.32
N ILE A 382 -24.22 17.33 3.42
CA ILE A 382 -24.75 15.99 3.18
C ILE A 382 -24.98 15.29 4.52
N SER A 383 -26.25 15.00 4.82
CA SER A 383 -26.63 14.25 6.02
C SER A 383 -26.15 12.78 5.97
N PRO A 384 -25.74 12.18 7.11
CA PRO A 384 -25.67 12.82 8.43
C PRO A 384 -24.38 13.61 8.65
N ASP A 385 -24.50 14.73 9.38
CA ASP A 385 -23.40 15.62 9.79
C ASP A 385 -22.27 14.86 10.52
N ARG A 386 -22.60 13.71 11.12
CA ARG A 386 -21.66 12.80 11.76
C ARG A 386 -20.53 12.36 10.80
N VAL A 387 -20.77 12.25 9.49
CA VAL A 387 -19.72 11.95 8.51
C VAL A 387 -18.70 13.09 8.42
N ALA A 388 -19.16 14.35 8.36
CA ALA A 388 -18.27 15.51 8.32
C ALA A 388 -17.44 15.65 9.60
N ALA A 389 -18.07 15.42 10.77
CA ALA A 389 -17.38 15.40 12.05
C ALA A 389 -16.31 14.28 12.12
N ALA A 390 -16.60 13.11 11.55
CA ALA A 390 -15.66 12.00 11.50
C ALA A 390 -14.43 12.33 10.63
N VAL A 391 -14.65 12.92 9.44
CA VAL A 391 -13.55 13.39 8.58
C VAL A 391 -12.69 14.44 9.29
N ASP A 392 -13.29 15.39 10.01
CA ASP A 392 -12.56 16.42 10.76
C ASP A 392 -11.69 15.82 11.88
N ARG A 393 -12.23 14.86 12.65
CA ARG A 393 -11.49 14.15 13.69
C ARG A 393 -10.31 13.37 13.12
N MET A 394 -10.53 12.61 12.05
CA MET A 394 -9.47 11.86 11.36
C MET A 394 -8.35 12.80 10.88
N ARG A 395 -8.70 13.93 10.22
CA ARG A 395 -7.71 14.92 9.76
C ARG A 395 -6.87 15.53 10.89
N LYS A 396 -7.40 15.57 12.11
CA LYS A 396 -6.71 16.05 13.31
C LYS A 396 -5.97 14.95 14.07
N GLY A 397 -5.98 13.71 13.58
CA GLY A 397 -5.42 12.55 14.28
C GLY A 397 -6.18 12.17 15.55
N GLN A 398 -7.44 12.62 15.69
CA GLN A 398 -8.29 12.34 16.84
C GLN A 398 -9.03 11.02 16.65
N VAL A 399 -8.29 9.91 16.80
CA VAL A 399 -8.81 8.55 16.69
C VAL A 399 -8.37 7.72 17.89
N HIS A 400 -9.17 6.71 18.22
CA HIS A 400 -8.91 5.75 19.29
C HIS A 400 -8.37 4.47 18.66
N ILE A 401 -7.19 4.05 19.09
CA ILE A 401 -6.49 2.92 18.51
C ILE A 401 -6.34 1.82 19.54
N LEU A 402 -6.83 0.63 19.19
CA LEU A 402 -6.54 -0.61 19.89
C LEU A 402 -5.69 -1.47 18.95
N PRO A 403 -4.40 -1.68 19.23
CA PRO A 403 -3.51 -2.34 18.29
C PRO A 403 -3.82 -3.83 18.16
N GLY A 404 -3.68 -4.34 16.94
CA GLY A 404 -3.79 -5.75 16.63
C GLY A 404 -2.62 -6.54 17.18
N HIS A 405 -2.88 -7.81 17.48
CA HIS A 405 -1.91 -8.71 18.12
C HIS A 405 -2.28 -10.17 17.85
N ASP A 406 -1.28 -11.04 17.76
CA ASP A 406 -1.44 -12.51 17.70
C ASP A 406 -2.56 -13.01 16.74
N GLY A 407 -2.63 -12.40 15.55
CA GLY A 407 -3.57 -12.79 14.49
C GLY A 407 -4.93 -12.09 14.53
N GLU A 408 -5.20 -11.25 15.54
CA GLU A 408 -6.38 -10.40 15.64
C GLU A 408 -6.07 -9.00 15.12
N TYR A 409 -6.91 -8.50 14.20
CA TYR A 409 -6.81 -7.12 13.73
C TYR A 409 -7.03 -6.14 14.88
N GLY A 410 -6.30 -5.04 14.84
CA GLY A 410 -6.59 -3.90 15.69
C GLY A 410 -7.86 -3.19 15.23
N THR A 411 -8.25 -2.18 15.99
CA THR A 411 -9.38 -1.32 15.64
C THR A 411 -8.98 0.14 15.77
N VAL A 412 -9.23 0.90 14.72
CA VAL A 412 -9.23 2.36 14.76
C VAL A 412 -10.67 2.82 14.77
N ARG A 413 -11.04 3.62 15.78
CA ARG A 413 -12.37 4.19 15.92
C ARG A 413 -12.27 5.71 15.96
N ILE A 414 -13.18 6.39 15.29
CA ILE A 414 -13.24 7.85 15.25
C ILE A 414 -14.11 8.38 16.41
N PHE A 415 -15.09 7.61 16.87
CA PHE A 415 -15.98 7.94 17.98
C PHE A 415 -15.82 6.97 19.15
N ASP A 416 -16.06 7.46 20.38
CA ASP A 416 -16.00 6.67 21.62
C ASP A 416 -17.15 5.66 21.76
N GLU A 417 -18.31 5.95 21.16
CA GLU A 417 -19.52 5.15 21.30
C GLU A 417 -19.44 3.88 20.43
N GLU A 418 -19.70 2.71 21.03
CA GLU A 418 -19.98 1.50 20.25
C GLU A 418 -21.30 1.69 19.49
N PRO A 419 -21.29 1.67 18.15
CA PRO A 419 -22.54 1.54 17.43
C PRO A 419 -23.14 0.18 17.77
N ALA A 420 -24.44 0.14 18.05
CA ALA A 420 -25.20 -1.10 17.99
C ALA A 420 -25.06 -1.61 16.54
N ALA A 421 -24.18 -2.60 16.32
CA ALA A 421 -23.90 -3.12 14.99
C ALA A 421 -25.13 -3.90 14.51
N ASP A 422 -26.05 -3.22 13.83
CA ASP A 422 -27.10 -3.90 13.07
C ASP A 422 -26.43 -4.56 11.85
N SER A 423 -26.23 -5.87 11.94
CA SER A 423 -25.80 -6.67 10.80
C SER A 423 -26.86 -6.54 9.70
N CYS A 424 -26.48 -5.97 8.55
CA CYS A 424 -27.37 -5.95 7.40
C CYS A 424 -27.72 -7.40 7.03
N ALA A 425 -29.01 -7.67 6.78
CA ALA A 425 -29.54 -9.03 6.58
C ALA A 425 -28.65 -9.85 5.64
N SER A 426 -28.15 -10.96 6.16
CA SER A 426 -27.19 -11.82 5.48
C SER A 426 -27.76 -12.38 4.18
N GLN A 427 -27.15 -11.99 3.05
CA GLN A 427 -27.10 -12.90 1.90
C GLN A 427 -25.94 -13.85 2.17
N LEU A 428 -26.27 -15.14 2.37
CA LEU A 428 -25.32 -16.23 2.55
C LEU A 428 -24.18 -16.14 1.52
N SER A 429 -22.96 -15.84 2.00
CA SER A 429 -21.74 -16.00 1.22
C SER A 429 -21.45 -17.50 1.09
N LEU A 430 -21.80 -18.08 -0.05
CA LEU A 430 -21.14 -19.28 -0.53
C LEU A 430 -19.87 -18.84 -1.25
N PHE A 431 -18.75 -19.34 -0.75
CA PHE A 431 -17.36 -19.26 -1.24
C PHE A 431 -16.51 -18.08 -0.76
#